data_AF-A0A0E2ANK2-F1
#
_entry.id   AF-A0A0E2ANK2-F1
#
_cell.length_a   1.000
_cell.length_b   1.000
_cell.length_c   1.000
_cell.angle_alpha   90.00
_cell.angle_beta   90.00
_cell.angle_gamma   90.00
#
_symmetry.space_group_name_H-M   'P 1'
#
loop_
_entity.id
_entity.type
_entity.pdbx_description
1 polymer ?
#
loop_
_entity_poly.entity_id
_entity_poly.type
_entity_poly.pdbx_seq_one_letter_code
_entity_poly.pdbx_strand_id
1 'polypeptide(L)'
;MKKKLFTPSTLLLLGMLSLFSACNNDDDGTNKAQEIAGKYEGYSIGNCAMFTDYVMGEKSVATIVPNEDGTINVTYDSGSGEFKLNNIKVTSKTFEGSGQVELSMNDKPAGAKDFTLTGSIDEQQKLTLKVNVPSVMGGLTIEFIQGTLPISYHVSGTYNKEANLSVSVGSTTYPDITDCKVSIKRSSDDTVELTLKGLSNLNSSQTGRAMNLGDFTVTDVKVTSTDNSIFKIEGSINTTDTNNTPITGTLSGTVSNSETNITFTFKPGAMPIDITAMFKGKK
;
A
#
# COMPACT_ATOMS: atom_id res chain seq x y z
N MET A 1 -54.50 17.42 -39.99
CA MET A 1 -55.09 18.71 -39.55
C MET A 1 -55.72 18.55 -38.17
N LYS A 2 -55.09 19.08 -37.12
CA LYS A 2 -55.68 19.97 -36.10
C LYS A 2 -54.67 20.11 -34.96
N LYS A 3 -54.07 21.29 -34.94
CA LYS A 3 -53.16 21.82 -33.94
C LYS A 3 -53.86 21.88 -32.57
N LYS A 4 -53.16 21.56 -31.49
CA LYS A 4 -53.35 22.28 -30.22
C LYS A 4 -51.99 22.71 -29.69
N LEU A 5 -51.90 24.02 -29.64
CA LEU A 5 -50.83 24.87 -29.14
C LEU A 5 -51.14 25.11 -27.65
N PHE A 6 -50.19 24.86 -26.76
CA PHE A 6 -50.15 25.47 -25.43
C PHE A 6 -48.70 25.46 -24.94
N THR A 7 -48.18 26.67 -24.71
CA THR A 7 -46.93 27.04 -24.02
C THR A 7 -47.34 28.18 -23.06
N PRO A 8 -46.48 28.71 -22.16
CA PRO A 8 -45.21 28.23 -21.59
C PRO A 8 -45.17 28.37 -20.04
N SER A 9 -44.08 27.97 -19.39
CA SER A 9 -43.48 28.60 -18.17
C SER A 9 -42.90 27.57 -17.21
N THR A 10 -41.60 27.31 -17.34
CA THR A 10 -40.70 27.30 -16.18
C THR A 10 -39.28 27.53 -16.70
N LEU A 11 -38.96 28.82 -16.76
CA LEU A 11 -37.60 29.32 -16.91
C LEU A 11 -36.90 29.06 -15.57
N LEU A 12 -36.02 28.05 -15.50
CA LEU A 12 -35.04 27.97 -14.41
C LEU A 12 -33.65 28.24 -14.99
N LEU A 13 -33.27 29.50 -14.85
CA LEU A 13 -31.97 30.07 -15.07
C LEU A 13 -31.02 29.51 -14.00
N LEU A 14 -30.03 28.69 -14.38
CA LEU A 14 -28.89 28.39 -13.50
C LEU A 14 -27.61 28.73 -14.27
N GLY A 15 -26.95 29.76 -13.77
CA GLY A 15 -26.01 30.62 -14.50
C GLY A 15 -24.76 29.92 -15.03
N MET A 16 -24.43 30.25 -16.27
CA MET A 16 -23.06 30.32 -16.75
C MET A 16 -22.27 31.26 -15.82
N LEU A 17 -21.23 30.76 -15.16
CA LEU A 17 -20.18 31.62 -14.65
C LEU A 17 -19.43 32.20 -15.85
N SER A 18 -19.69 33.47 -16.12
CA SER A 18 -18.91 34.31 -17.01
C SER A 18 -17.50 34.47 -16.47
N LEU A 19 -16.52 34.04 -17.25
CA LEU A 19 -15.12 34.44 -17.13
C LEU A 19 -15.05 35.96 -17.27
N PHE A 20 -14.68 36.66 -16.19
CA PHE A 20 -14.23 38.04 -16.30
C PHE A 20 -12.83 38.01 -16.91
N SER A 21 -12.74 38.16 -18.22
CA SER A 21 -11.51 38.59 -18.89
C SER A 21 -11.47 40.11 -18.81
N ALA A 22 -10.84 40.62 -17.76
CA ALA A 22 -10.47 42.03 -17.65
C ALA A 22 -9.03 42.17 -18.16
N CYS A 23 -8.87 42.66 -19.39
CA CYS A 23 -7.61 43.18 -19.88
C CYS A 23 -7.31 44.51 -19.19
N ASN A 24 -6.24 44.58 -18.40
CA ASN A 24 -5.21 45.60 -18.61
C ASN A 24 -3.95 45.39 -17.75
N ASN A 25 -2.82 45.58 -18.44
CA ASN A 25 -1.42 45.69 -18.03
C ASN A 25 -0.59 44.40 -17.96
N ASP A 26 0.37 44.37 -18.88
CA ASP A 26 1.48 43.44 -19.10
C ASP A 26 2.19 42.95 -17.81
N ASP A 27 1.70 41.86 -17.24
CA ASP A 27 2.49 40.94 -16.41
C ASP A 27 1.95 39.53 -16.64
N ASP A 28 2.31 38.94 -17.78
CA ASP A 28 1.86 37.62 -18.24
C ASP A 28 2.61 36.49 -17.48
N GLY A 29 2.69 36.63 -16.15
CA GLY A 29 3.22 35.64 -15.23
C GLY A 29 2.07 35.07 -14.42
N THR A 30 1.55 33.91 -14.82
CA THR A 30 0.66 33.13 -13.94
C THR A 30 1.38 32.99 -12.59
N ASN A 31 0.70 33.35 -11.49
CA ASN A 31 1.28 33.27 -10.16
C ASN A 31 1.74 31.83 -9.91
N LYS A 32 3.04 31.61 -9.63
CA LYS A 32 3.63 30.28 -9.43
C LYS A 32 2.89 29.44 -8.39
N ALA A 33 2.23 30.08 -7.41
CA ALA A 33 1.36 29.41 -6.45
C ALA A 33 0.10 28.82 -7.09
N GLN A 34 -0.51 29.53 -8.05
CA GLN A 34 -1.70 29.06 -8.77
C GLN A 34 -1.39 27.86 -9.67
N GLU A 35 -0.18 27.79 -10.25
CA GLU A 35 0.23 26.66 -11.10
C GLU A 35 0.23 25.31 -10.39
N ILE A 36 0.41 25.30 -9.07
CA ILE A 36 0.49 24.08 -8.26
C ILE A 36 -0.70 23.92 -7.30
N ALA A 37 -1.65 24.85 -7.34
CA ALA A 37 -2.85 24.81 -6.52
C ALA A 37 -3.68 23.57 -6.82
N GLY A 38 -4.27 22.97 -5.78
CA GLY A 38 -5.13 21.82 -5.98
C GLY A 38 -5.34 20.97 -4.76
N LYS A 39 -6.24 20.00 -4.92
CA LYS A 39 -6.45 18.89 -4.00
C LYS A 39 -5.90 17.63 -4.66
N TYR A 40 -4.93 17.00 -4.01
CA TYR A 40 -4.23 15.82 -4.48
C TYR A 40 -4.60 14.65 -3.56
N GLU A 41 -5.14 13.58 -4.15
CA GLU A 41 -5.58 12.39 -3.43
C GLU A 41 -4.62 11.24 -3.68
N GLY A 42 -4.30 10.51 -2.64
CA GLY A 42 -3.23 9.53 -2.66
C GLY A 42 -3.23 8.62 -1.46
N TYR A 43 -2.07 8.04 -1.18
CA TYR A 43 -1.78 7.27 0.01
C TYR A 43 -0.44 7.70 0.59
N SER A 44 -0.17 7.30 1.83
CA SER A 44 1.02 7.70 2.57
C SER A 44 1.82 6.50 3.06
N ILE A 45 3.13 6.50 2.81
CA ILE A 45 4.05 5.43 3.21
C ILE A 45 5.08 5.96 4.21
N GLY A 46 5.20 5.27 5.34
CA GLY A 46 6.09 5.58 6.45
C GLY A 46 7.32 4.68 6.49
N ASN A 47 8.46 5.28 6.82
CA ASN A 47 9.72 4.58 7.05
C ASN A 47 10.42 5.14 8.29
N CYS A 48 10.94 4.27 9.15
CA CYS A 48 11.76 4.63 10.30
C CYS A 48 12.77 3.51 10.63
N ALA A 49 13.50 3.62 11.75
CA ALA A 49 14.47 2.61 12.14
C ALA A 49 13.84 1.24 12.48
N MET A 50 12.53 1.20 12.76
CA MET A 50 11.82 -0.02 13.19
C MET A 50 11.00 -0.69 12.09
N PHE A 51 10.60 0.05 11.06
CA PHE A 51 9.77 -0.46 9.95
C PHE A 51 10.02 0.31 8.67
N THR A 52 9.73 -0.33 7.54
CA THR A 52 9.80 0.24 6.20
C THR A 52 8.55 -0.15 5.42
N ASP A 53 8.20 0.64 4.41
CA ASP A 53 7.05 0.41 3.53
C ASP A 53 5.72 0.24 4.28
N TYR A 54 5.53 1.01 5.37
CA TYR A 54 4.35 0.93 6.21
C TYR A 54 3.27 1.91 5.75
N VAL A 55 2.03 1.46 5.60
CA VAL A 55 0.92 2.33 5.19
C VAL A 55 0.49 3.21 6.36
N MET A 56 0.71 4.52 6.23
CA MET A 56 0.28 5.55 7.20
C MET A 56 -1.17 5.98 6.95
N GLY A 57 -1.65 5.85 5.71
CA GLY A 57 -3.04 6.10 5.33
C GLY A 57 -3.29 5.70 3.89
N GLU A 58 -4.44 5.07 3.64
CA GLU A 58 -4.82 4.59 2.29
C GLU A 58 -5.49 5.67 1.43
N LYS A 59 -6.03 6.71 2.07
CA LYS A 59 -6.81 7.79 1.44
C LYS A 59 -6.34 9.15 1.94
N SER A 60 -5.04 9.40 1.78
CA SER A 60 -4.40 10.64 2.18
C SER A 60 -4.76 11.77 1.24
N VAL A 61 -4.80 12.99 1.77
CA VAL A 61 -5.17 14.19 1.03
C VAL A 61 -4.18 15.30 1.29
N ALA A 62 -3.61 15.84 0.22
CA ALA A 62 -2.81 17.06 0.27
C ALA A 62 -3.54 18.19 -0.46
N THR A 63 -3.68 19.34 0.19
CA THR A 63 -4.33 20.53 -0.36
C THR A 63 -3.35 21.68 -0.38
N ILE A 64 -3.18 22.29 -1.55
CA ILE A 64 -2.34 23.47 -1.77
C ILE A 64 -3.25 24.64 -2.15
N VAL A 65 -3.25 25.69 -1.33
CA VAL A 65 -4.09 26.88 -1.51
C VAL A 65 -3.21 28.11 -1.70
N PRO A 66 -3.32 28.82 -2.85
CA PRO A 66 -2.62 30.08 -3.07
C PRO A 66 -3.14 31.19 -2.15
N ASN A 67 -2.23 32.03 -1.67
CA ASN A 67 -2.52 33.28 -1.00
C ASN A 67 -2.43 34.47 -1.99
N GLU A 68 -2.99 35.62 -1.60
CA GLU A 68 -2.95 36.85 -2.41
C GLU A 68 -1.53 37.37 -2.66
N ASP A 69 -0.60 37.10 -1.73
CA ASP A 69 0.80 37.54 -1.78
C ASP A 69 1.73 36.64 -2.62
N GLY A 70 1.16 35.64 -3.32
CA GLY A 70 1.93 34.68 -4.13
C GLY A 70 2.55 33.52 -3.35
N THR A 71 2.29 33.42 -2.03
CA THR A 71 2.65 32.24 -1.24
C THR A 71 1.56 31.17 -1.29
N ILE A 72 1.81 30.01 -0.67
CA ILE A 72 0.83 28.92 -0.51
C ILE A 72 0.65 28.54 0.95
N ASN A 73 -0.53 28.03 1.27
CA ASN A 73 -0.77 27.21 2.45
C ASN A 73 -0.91 25.75 2.02
N VAL A 74 -0.31 24.84 2.80
CA VAL A 74 -0.31 23.41 2.55
C VAL A 74 -0.90 22.70 3.74
N THR A 75 -1.92 21.88 3.50
CA THR A 75 -2.47 20.94 4.47
C THR A 75 -2.31 19.53 3.91
N TYR A 76 -1.61 18.67 4.61
CA TYR A 76 -1.40 17.28 4.24
C TYR A 76 -1.91 16.37 5.37
N ASP A 77 -3.05 15.75 5.13
CA ASP A 77 -3.58 14.67 5.96
C ASP A 77 -3.00 13.33 5.48
N SER A 78 -2.05 12.80 6.26
CA SER A 78 -1.41 11.52 5.98
C SER A 78 -2.28 10.31 6.36
N GLY A 79 -3.37 10.51 7.10
CA GLY A 79 -4.14 9.47 7.79
C GLY A 79 -3.59 9.10 9.18
N SER A 80 -2.32 9.42 9.45
CA SER A 80 -1.64 9.21 10.74
C SER A 80 -1.05 10.51 11.33
N GLY A 81 -1.58 11.64 10.90
CA GLY A 81 -1.17 12.98 11.32
C GLY A 81 -1.45 14.02 10.23
N GLU A 82 -1.83 15.22 10.65
CA GLU A 82 -2.12 16.35 9.77
C GLU A 82 -0.97 17.37 9.81
N PHE A 83 -0.29 17.54 8.69
CA PHE A 83 0.86 18.44 8.53
C PHE A 83 0.41 19.74 7.89
N LYS A 84 0.75 20.88 8.51
CA LYS A 84 0.37 22.22 8.01
C LYS A 84 1.57 23.13 7.86
N LEU A 85 1.65 23.80 6.72
CA LEU A 85 2.57 24.92 6.48
C LEU A 85 1.77 26.12 5.96
N ASN A 86 2.10 27.32 6.43
CA ASN A 86 1.43 28.55 6.02
C ASN A 86 2.45 29.53 5.41
N ASN A 87 1.99 30.31 4.42
CA ASN A 87 2.74 31.40 3.79
C ASN A 87 4.09 30.95 3.18
N ILE A 88 4.10 29.78 2.52
CA ILE A 88 5.31 29.21 1.92
C ILE A 88 5.53 29.75 0.51
N LYS A 89 6.77 30.09 0.18
CA LYS A 89 7.16 30.53 -1.16
C LYS A 89 7.29 29.35 -2.11
N VAL A 90 6.87 29.54 -3.35
CA VAL A 90 6.99 28.52 -4.41
C VAL A 90 8.12 28.91 -5.35
N THR A 91 9.05 27.98 -5.58
CA THR A 91 10.17 28.16 -6.53
C THR A 91 10.21 26.96 -7.45
N SER A 92 10.04 27.17 -8.76
CA SER A 92 10.12 26.12 -9.78
C SER A 92 9.27 24.88 -9.44
N LYS A 93 7.97 25.11 -9.16
CA LYS A 93 7.01 24.09 -8.72
C LYS A 93 7.41 23.29 -7.47
N THR A 94 8.35 23.80 -6.68
CA THR A 94 8.85 23.19 -5.44
C THR A 94 8.59 24.13 -4.26
N PHE A 95 8.36 23.54 -3.09
CA PHE A 95 8.18 24.25 -1.83
C PHE A 95 8.70 23.42 -0.65
N GLU A 96 9.07 24.11 0.42
CA GLU A 96 9.57 23.48 1.65
C GLU A 96 9.23 24.32 2.88
N GLY A 97 9.19 23.68 4.04
CA GLY A 97 8.98 24.38 5.31
C GLY A 97 9.07 23.46 6.51
N SER A 98 8.88 24.03 7.70
CA SER A 98 8.87 23.32 8.97
C SER A 98 7.66 23.72 9.81
N GLY A 99 7.26 22.84 10.72
CA GLY A 99 6.12 23.05 11.60
C GLY A 99 6.06 22.01 12.71
N GLN A 100 4.90 21.92 13.35
CA GLN A 100 4.62 20.92 14.36
C GLN A 100 3.43 20.07 13.97
N VAL A 101 3.50 18.76 14.27
CA VAL A 101 2.45 17.78 14.01
C VAL A 101 2.16 16.99 15.29
N GLU A 102 0.90 16.64 15.49
CA GLU A 102 0.52 15.59 16.43
C GLU A 102 0.29 14.30 15.63
N LEU A 103 1.14 13.30 15.85
CA LEU A 103 1.03 12.02 15.17
C LEU A 103 -0.12 11.19 15.76
N SER A 104 -0.84 10.48 14.91
CA SER A 104 -2.03 9.70 15.26
C SER A 104 -1.99 8.29 14.68
N MET A 105 -0.83 7.62 14.73
CA MET A 105 -0.69 6.21 14.35
C MET A 105 -1.52 5.26 15.23
N ASN A 106 -2.00 5.75 16.37
CA ASN A 106 -2.97 5.11 17.25
C ASN A 106 -3.76 6.19 18.00
N ASP A 107 -4.80 5.80 18.72
CA ASP A 107 -5.71 6.72 19.42
C ASP A 107 -5.09 7.45 20.62
N LYS A 108 -3.82 7.17 20.96
CA LYS A 108 -3.18 7.83 22.11
C LYS A 108 -2.65 9.20 21.70
N PRO A 109 -2.79 10.21 22.57
CA PRO A 109 -2.21 11.53 22.31
C PRO A 109 -0.69 11.43 22.25
N ALA A 110 -0.10 11.71 21.08
CA ALA A 110 1.35 11.65 20.87
C ALA A 110 2.07 12.97 21.23
N GLY A 111 1.32 14.07 21.36
CA GLY A 111 1.81 15.42 21.57
C GLY A 111 2.62 15.96 20.37
N ALA A 112 2.75 17.28 20.29
CA ALA A 112 3.42 17.95 19.18
C ALA A 112 4.87 17.47 18.98
N LYS A 113 5.26 17.29 17.72
CA LYS A 113 6.63 16.99 17.26
C LYS A 113 6.98 17.88 16.09
N ASP A 114 8.23 18.34 16.06
CA ASP A 114 8.74 19.15 14.97
C ASP A 114 8.89 18.30 13.70
N PHE A 115 8.55 18.87 12.56
CA PHE A 115 8.73 18.25 11.26
C PHE A 115 9.32 19.24 10.24
N THR A 116 9.91 18.67 9.19
CA THR A 116 10.23 19.36 7.94
C THR A 116 9.45 18.71 6.80
N LEU A 117 9.04 19.48 5.81
CA LEU A 117 8.27 19.02 4.66
C LEU A 117 8.86 19.62 3.39
N THR A 118 9.02 18.78 2.38
CA THR A 118 9.41 19.15 1.01
C THR A 118 8.35 18.64 0.05
N GLY A 119 7.99 19.46 -0.94
CA GLY A 119 6.98 19.12 -1.94
C GLY A 119 7.34 19.64 -3.32
N SER A 120 6.95 18.89 -4.34
CA SER A 120 7.16 19.24 -5.74
C SER A 120 6.03 18.72 -6.62
N ILE A 121 5.72 19.47 -7.68
CA ILE A 121 4.76 19.07 -8.71
C ILE A 121 5.54 18.81 -10.00
N ASP A 122 5.40 17.61 -10.57
CA ASP A 122 6.08 17.23 -11.80
C ASP A 122 5.44 17.82 -13.07
N GLU A 123 6.01 17.51 -14.24
CA GLU A 123 5.49 17.95 -15.54
C GLU A 123 4.13 17.34 -15.88
N GLN A 124 3.76 16.23 -15.25
CA GLN A 124 2.47 15.55 -15.40
C GLN A 124 1.44 16.00 -14.35
N GLN A 125 1.73 17.08 -13.62
CA GLN A 125 0.88 17.64 -12.56
C GLN A 125 0.63 16.65 -11.40
N LYS A 126 1.59 15.77 -11.11
CA LYS A 126 1.55 14.91 -9.94
C LYS A 126 2.33 15.52 -8.79
N LEU A 127 1.74 15.45 -7.61
CA LEU A 127 2.35 15.90 -6.37
C LEU A 127 3.17 14.76 -5.73
N THR A 128 4.41 15.10 -5.36
CA THR A 128 5.22 14.33 -4.42
C THR A 128 5.40 15.18 -3.16
N LEU A 129 5.09 14.61 -1.99
CA LEU A 129 5.41 15.21 -0.69
C LEU A 129 6.23 14.24 0.13
N LYS A 130 7.22 14.78 0.85
CA LYS A 130 7.97 14.05 1.86
C LYS A 130 8.06 14.87 3.12
N VAL A 131 7.67 14.27 4.23
CA VAL A 131 7.83 14.83 5.58
C VAL A 131 8.86 14.04 6.35
N ASN A 132 9.58 14.71 7.24
CA ASN A 132 10.55 14.12 8.15
C ASN A 132 10.28 14.61 9.58
N VAL A 133 10.11 13.66 10.49
CA VAL A 133 9.91 13.84 11.93
C VAL A 133 11.10 13.16 12.65
N PRO A 134 12.23 13.86 12.81
CA PRO A 134 13.49 13.22 13.21
C PRO A 134 13.49 12.74 14.67
N SER A 135 12.69 13.35 15.54
CA SER A 135 12.72 13.09 16.99
C SER A 135 12.02 11.80 17.42
N VAL A 136 11.40 11.06 16.50
CA VAL A 136 10.63 9.84 16.82
C VAL A 136 11.20 8.63 16.08
N MET A 137 11.22 7.48 16.76
CA MET A 137 11.47 6.16 16.14
C MET A 137 12.79 6.05 15.35
N GLY A 138 13.82 6.81 15.74
CA GLY A 138 15.10 6.85 15.03
C GLY A 138 15.05 7.61 13.69
N GLY A 139 14.04 8.46 13.50
CA GLY A 139 13.82 9.26 12.29
C GLY A 139 12.68 8.71 11.45
N LEU A 140 11.47 9.24 11.66
CA LEU A 140 10.30 8.89 10.84
C LEU A 140 10.25 9.78 9.60
N THR A 141 10.11 9.16 8.43
CA THR A 141 9.77 9.85 7.18
C THR A 141 8.43 9.34 6.67
N ILE A 142 7.62 10.22 6.10
CA ILE A 142 6.36 9.85 5.45
C ILE A 142 6.36 10.46 4.05
N GLU A 143 6.06 9.63 3.06
CA GLU A 143 5.96 10.02 1.66
C GLU A 143 4.50 9.92 1.21
N PHE A 144 3.99 11.00 0.62
CA PHE A 144 2.71 11.00 -0.09
C PHE A 144 2.94 10.55 -1.53
N ILE A 145 2.14 9.60 -1.97
CA ILE A 145 2.15 9.11 -3.34
C ILE A 145 0.75 9.30 -3.92
N GLN A 146 0.64 10.10 -4.98
CA GLN A 146 -0.64 10.37 -5.62
C GLN A 146 -1.17 9.14 -6.35
N GLY A 147 -2.47 8.89 -6.22
CA GLY A 147 -3.16 7.77 -6.87
C GLY A 147 -3.70 6.72 -5.88
N THR A 148 -4.00 5.54 -6.39
CA THR A 148 -4.59 4.45 -5.61
C THR A 148 -3.50 3.59 -4.97
N LEU A 149 -3.72 3.16 -3.73
CA LEU A 149 -2.83 2.22 -3.05
C LEU A 149 -2.66 0.94 -3.88
N PRO A 150 -1.42 0.50 -4.17
CA PRO A 150 -1.19 -0.73 -4.90
C PRO A 150 -1.75 -1.97 -4.19
N ILE A 151 -2.32 -2.90 -4.97
CA ILE A 151 -3.05 -4.06 -4.42
C ILE A 151 -2.19 -4.97 -3.54
N SER A 152 -0.87 -5.04 -3.81
CA SER A 152 0.04 -5.88 -3.03
C SER A 152 0.23 -5.43 -1.57
N TYR A 153 -0.11 -4.18 -1.21
CA TYR A 153 -0.14 -3.74 0.19
C TYR A 153 -1.15 -4.52 1.03
N HIS A 154 -2.29 -4.91 0.44
CA HIS A 154 -3.35 -5.60 1.17
C HIS A 154 -2.95 -7.01 1.63
N VAL A 155 -2.01 -7.65 0.94
CA VAL A 155 -1.53 -9.01 1.27
C VAL A 155 -0.21 -9.03 2.04
N SER A 156 0.60 -7.98 1.93
CA SER A 156 1.90 -7.92 2.60
C SER A 156 1.80 -7.99 4.13
N GLY A 157 2.80 -8.60 4.77
CA GLY A 157 2.86 -8.78 6.21
C GLY A 157 3.50 -10.10 6.66
N THR A 158 3.52 -10.32 7.96
CA THR A 158 4.01 -11.57 8.57
C THR A 158 2.84 -12.29 9.23
N TYR A 159 2.46 -13.45 8.68
CA TYR A 159 1.38 -14.30 9.18
C TYR A 159 1.96 -15.36 10.10
N ASN A 160 1.97 -15.08 11.40
CA ASN A 160 2.55 -15.95 12.43
C ASN A 160 1.64 -16.16 13.65
N LYS A 161 0.48 -15.49 13.71
CA LYS A 161 -0.51 -15.68 14.77
C LYS A 161 -1.48 -16.77 14.37
N GLU A 162 -1.90 -17.61 15.33
CA GLU A 162 -2.82 -18.73 15.08
C GLU A 162 -2.37 -19.62 13.91
N ALA A 163 -1.05 -19.70 13.69
CA ALA A 163 -0.46 -20.35 12.53
C ALA A 163 -0.51 -21.87 12.64
N ASN A 164 -0.82 -22.51 11.52
CA ASN A 164 -0.85 -23.95 11.39
C ASN A 164 -0.49 -24.34 9.95
N LEU A 165 0.36 -25.35 9.81
CA LEU A 165 0.79 -25.92 8.55
C LEU A 165 0.51 -27.43 8.56
N SER A 166 -0.42 -27.86 7.73
CA SER A 166 -0.77 -29.27 7.56
C SER A 166 -0.14 -29.80 6.27
N VAL A 167 0.63 -30.89 6.38
CA VAL A 167 1.40 -31.44 5.26
C VAL A 167 0.91 -32.85 4.94
N SER A 168 0.78 -33.15 3.65
CA SER A 168 0.37 -34.47 3.17
C SER A 168 1.08 -34.87 1.88
N VAL A 169 1.25 -36.18 1.70
CA VAL A 169 1.82 -36.79 0.49
C VAL A 169 1.15 -38.14 0.26
N GLY A 170 0.55 -38.36 -0.92
CA GLY A 170 -0.24 -39.56 -1.20
C GLY A 170 -1.35 -39.75 -0.16
N SER A 171 -1.34 -40.90 0.54
CA SER A 171 -2.30 -41.22 1.60
C SER A 171 -1.83 -40.84 3.02
N THR A 172 -0.66 -40.21 3.16
CA THR A 172 -0.09 -39.83 4.45
C THR A 172 -0.36 -38.37 4.75
N THR A 173 -1.00 -38.13 5.90
CA THR A 173 -1.05 -36.81 6.54
C THR A 173 -0.12 -36.83 7.75
N TYR A 174 0.71 -35.79 7.87
CA TYR A 174 1.64 -35.63 8.97
C TYR A 174 1.01 -34.88 10.14
N PRO A 175 1.60 -34.98 11.35
CA PRO A 175 1.20 -34.12 12.46
C PRO A 175 1.31 -32.64 12.09
N ASP A 176 0.37 -31.84 12.59
CA ASP A 176 0.34 -30.40 12.37
C ASP A 176 1.62 -29.72 12.88
N ILE A 177 2.10 -28.73 12.13
CA ILE A 177 3.18 -27.84 12.55
C ILE A 177 2.56 -26.51 12.98
N THR A 178 2.80 -26.10 14.24
CA THR A 178 2.37 -24.79 14.78
C THR A 178 3.50 -23.77 14.84
N ASP A 179 4.75 -24.23 14.91
CA ASP A 179 5.95 -23.39 14.76
C ASP A 179 6.22 -23.15 13.27
N CYS A 180 5.37 -22.33 12.66
CA CYS A 180 5.42 -22.00 11.24
C CYS A 180 4.95 -20.58 10.99
N LYS A 181 5.32 -20.01 9.85
CA LYS A 181 4.83 -18.70 9.40
C LYS A 181 4.96 -18.53 7.90
N VAL A 182 4.18 -17.59 7.37
CA VAL A 182 4.36 -17.06 6.02
C VAL A 182 4.68 -15.57 6.10
N SER A 183 5.73 -15.15 5.41
CA SER A 183 6.08 -13.73 5.25
C SER A 183 5.86 -13.32 3.80
N ILE A 184 5.09 -12.25 3.60
CA ILE A 184 4.77 -11.70 2.27
C ILE A 184 5.34 -10.29 2.17
N LYS A 185 6.24 -10.07 1.22
CA LYS A 185 6.92 -8.80 0.96
C LYS A 185 6.53 -8.28 -0.43
N ARG A 186 6.27 -6.98 -0.57
CA ARG A 186 5.99 -6.36 -1.87
C ARG A 186 7.19 -6.46 -2.82
N SER A 187 6.90 -6.74 -4.08
CA SER A 187 7.88 -6.74 -5.18
C SER A 187 7.53 -5.71 -6.24
N SER A 188 6.24 -5.53 -6.52
CA SER A 188 5.69 -4.50 -7.41
C SER A 188 4.28 -4.10 -6.94
N ASP A 189 3.55 -3.35 -7.77
CA ASP A 189 2.18 -2.95 -7.47
C ASP A 189 1.22 -4.13 -7.31
N ASP A 190 1.44 -5.23 -8.04
CA ASP A 190 0.56 -6.40 -8.05
C ASP A 190 1.29 -7.74 -7.91
N THR A 191 2.58 -7.73 -7.54
CA THR A 191 3.35 -8.95 -7.22
C THR A 191 4.07 -8.86 -5.88
N VAL A 192 4.27 -10.03 -5.27
CA VAL A 192 4.92 -10.21 -3.97
C VAL A 192 5.94 -11.35 -3.98
N GLU A 193 6.85 -11.27 -3.03
CA GLU A 193 7.74 -12.35 -2.61
C GLU A 193 7.14 -13.01 -1.36
N LEU A 194 7.03 -14.34 -1.38
CA LEU A 194 6.41 -15.13 -0.32
C LEU A 194 7.39 -16.16 0.21
N THR A 195 7.70 -16.08 1.51
CA THR A 195 8.54 -17.05 2.21
C THR A 195 7.69 -17.93 3.13
N LEU A 196 7.75 -19.25 2.93
CA LEU A 196 7.19 -20.24 3.86
C LEU A 196 8.28 -20.73 4.81
N LYS A 197 7.97 -20.73 6.12
CA LYS A 197 8.85 -21.26 7.16
C LYS A 197 8.15 -22.29 8.04
N GLY A 198 8.90 -23.28 8.50
CA GLY A 198 8.45 -24.29 9.46
C GLY A 198 8.37 -25.72 8.91
N LEU A 199 8.62 -25.93 7.62
CA LEU A 199 8.69 -27.29 7.05
C LEU A 199 9.80 -28.15 7.70
N SER A 200 10.84 -27.51 8.24
CA SER A 200 11.90 -28.16 9.01
C SER A 200 11.41 -28.85 10.29
N ASN A 201 10.23 -28.45 10.79
CA ASN A 201 9.63 -28.97 12.02
C ASN A 201 8.71 -30.17 11.75
N LEU A 202 8.67 -30.68 10.51
CA LEU A 202 7.83 -31.81 10.12
C LEU A 202 8.26 -33.10 10.84
N ASN A 203 7.34 -33.67 11.62
CA ASN A 203 7.53 -34.94 12.30
C ASN A 203 6.94 -36.10 11.50
N SER A 204 7.45 -37.31 11.73
CA SER A 204 6.93 -38.51 11.05
C SER A 204 5.48 -38.80 11.48
N SER A 205 4.70 -39.35 10.56
CA SER A 205 3.36 -39.88 10.83
C SER A 205 3.45 -41.38 11.15
N GLN A 206 2.36 -41.96 11.66
CA GLN A 206 2.24 -43.43 11.80
C GLN A 206 2.33 -44.13 10.44
N THR A 207 1.95 -43.44 9.35
CA THR A 207 1.88 -44.01 8.00
C THR A 207 3.02 -43.58 7.08
N GLY A 208 3.98 -42.79 7.54
CA GLY A 208 5.08 -42.33 6.70
C GLY A 208 6.15 -41.52 7.45
N ARG A 209 7.41 -41.65 7.00
CA ARG A 209 8.54 -40.87 7.54
C ARG A 209 8.46 -39.42 7.08
N ALA A 210 8.88 -38.49 7.93
CA ALA A 210 9.06 -37.09 7.54
C ALA A 210 10.15 -36.93 6.49
N MET A 211 10.06 -35.84 5.74
CA MET A 211 11.04 -35.41 4.75
C MET A 211 11.86 -34.26 5.32
N ASN A 212 13.15 -34.22 4.98
CA ASN A 212 14.00 -33.08 5.35
C ASN A 212 13.73 -31.94 4.36
N LEU A 213 12.93 -30.96 4.78
CA LEU A 213 12.51 -29.82 3.96
C LEU A 213 12.86 -28.53 4.69
N GLY A 214 13.49 -27.61 3.98
CA GLY A 214 13.86 -26.29 4.50
C GLY A 214 12.79 -25.22 4.27
N ASP A 215 13.11 -24.00 4.71
CA ASP A 215 12.36 -22.81 4.32
C ASP A 215 12.58 -22.55 2.82
N PHE A 216 11.60 -21.98 2.13
CA PHE A 216 11.79 -21.53 0.74
C PHE A 216 11.05 -20.23 0.45
N THR A 217 11.50 -19.53 -0.58
CA THR A 217 10.93 -18.26 -1.03
C THR A 217 10.48 -18.37 -2.48
N VAL A 218 9.27 -17.89 -2.76
CA VAL A 218 8.64 -17.84 -4.07
C VAL A 218 8.53 -16.37 -4.46
N THR A 219 9.18 -15.99 -5.54
CA THR A 219 9.09 -14.65 -6.13
C THR A 219 7.97 -14.59 -7.17
N ASP A 220 7.62 -13.38 -7.58
CA ASP A 220 6.64 -13.14 -8.66
C ASP A 220 5.26 -13.77 -8.40
N VAL A 221 4.84 -13.81 -7.13
CA VAL A 221 3.50 -14.25 -6.76
C VAL A 221 2.52 -13.15 -7.10
N LYS A 222 1.55 -13.43 -7.96
CA LYS A 222 0.56 -12.48 -8.44
C LYS A 222 -0.51 -12.23 -7.38
N VAL A 223 -0.90 -10.97 -7.22
CA VAL A 223 -1.99 -10.51 -6.36
C VAL A 223 -3.15 -10.01 -7.21
N THR A 224 -4.36 -10.52 -6.99
CA THR A 224 -5.57 -10.06 -7.67
C THR A 224 -6.75 -9.98 -6.70
N SER A 225 -7.78 -9.19 -7.03
CA SER A 225 -9.04 -9.18 -6.31
C SER A 225 -10.17 -8.73 -7.24
N THR A 226 -11.36 -9.27 -7.03
CA THR A 226 -12.58 -8.88 -7.76
C THR A 226 -13.47 -7.92 -6.99
N ASP A 227 -13.27 -7.81 -5.67
CA ASP A 227 -14.16 -7.08 -4.75
C ASP A 227 -13.42 -6.16 -3.77
N ASN A 228 -12.09 -6.14 -3.81
CA ASN A 228 -11.21 -5.39 -2.90
C ASN A 228 -11.41 -5.74 -1.41
N SER A 229 -11.91 -6.96 -1.14
CA SER A 229 -12.08 -7.52 0.21
C SER A 229 -11.35 -8.84 0.36
N ILE A 230 -11.43 -9.70 -0.66
CA ILE A 230 -10.71 -10.97 -0.72
C ILE A 230 -9.62 -10.84 -1.78
N PHE A 231 -8.37 -11.04 -1.37
CA PHE A 231 -7.20 -10.92 -2.23
C PHE A 231 -6.65 -12.29 -2.52
N LYS A 232 -6.65 -12.68 -3.79
CA LYS A 232 -6.10 -13.94 -4.27
C LYS A 232 -4.60 -13.80 -4.51
N ILE A 233 -3.83 -14.78 -4.07
CA ILE A 233 -2.39 -14.89 -4.31
C ILE A 233 -2.08 -16.21 -5.02
N GLU A 234 -1.44 -16.14 -6.19
CA GLU A 234 -1.13 -17.30 -7.03
C GLU A 234 0.25 -17.18 -7.66
N GLY A 235 0.94 -18.30 -7.81
CA GLY A 235 2.25 -18.31 -8.47
C GLY A 235 2.77 -19.70 -8.74
N SER A 236 3.67 -19.81 -9.72
CA SER A 236 4.50 -21.00 -9.91
C SER A 236 5.66 -21.00 -8.92
N ILE A 237 5.96 -22.15 -8.35
CA ILE A 237 7.11 -22.37 -7.50
C ILE A 237 8.21 -22.96 -8.37
N ASN A 238 9.36 -22.28 -8.43
CA ASN A 238 10.58 -22.79 -9.06
C ASN A 238 11.79 -22.19 -8.35
N THR A 239 12.19 -22.82 -7.24
CA THR A 239 13.17 -22.29 -6.29
C THR A 239 13.95 -23.43 -5.64
N THR A 240 14.82 -23.11 -4.68
CA THR A 240 15.46 -24.08 -3.80
C THR A 240 15.16 -23.74 -2.35
N ASP A 241 14.99 -24.75 -1.51
CA ASP A 241 14.89 -24.54 -0.06
C ASP A 241 16.25 -24.20 0.57
N THR A 242 16.25 -23.90 1.87
CA THR A 242 17.48 -23.61 2.64
C THR A 242 18.44 -24.79 2.78
N ASN A 243 18.06 -25.99 2.33
CA ASN A 243 18.92 -27.16 2.25
C ASN A 243 19.39 -27.45 0.82
N ASN A 244 19.19 -26.50 -0.11
CA ASN A 244 19.47 -26.62 -1.55
C ASN A 244 18.66 -27.71 -2.26
N THR A 245 17.54 -28.16 -1.69
CA THR A 245 16.61 -29.06 -2.39
C THR A 245 15.80 -28.24 -3.40
N PRO A 246 15.80 -28.60 -4.71
CA PRO A 246 14.94 -27.95 -5.68
C PRO A 246 13.47 -28.14 -5.31
N ILE A 247 12.68 -27.06 -5.35
CA ILE A 247 11.24 -27.07 -5.10
C ILE A 247 10.55 -26.54 -6.35
N THR A 248 9.70 -27.38 -6.96
CA THR A 248 8.93 -27.03 -8.16
C THR A 248 7.45 -27.28 -7.94
N GLY A 249 6.57 -26.42 -8.45
CA GLY A 249 5.12 -26.60 -8.25
C GLY A 249 4.33 -25.32 -8.40
N THR A 250 3.27 -25.17 -7.62
CA THR A 250 2.38 -24.00 -7.61
C THR A 250 1.90 -23.69 -6.20
N LEU A 251 1.54 -22.43 -5.96
CA LEU A 251 0.77 -22.02 -4.80
C LEU A 251 -0.49 -21.28 -5.22
N SER A 252 -1.54 -21.42 -4.41
CA SER A 252 -2.77 -20.64 -4.50
C SER A 252 -3.31 -20.39 -3.10
N GLY A 253 -3.71 -19.16 -2.82
CA GLY A 253 -4.26 -18.78 -1.54
C GLY A 253 -5.07 -17.49 -1.57
N THR A 254 -5.59 -17.13 -0.40
CA THR A 254 -6.39 -15.91 -0.22
C THR A 254 -5.98 -15.20 1.07
N VAL A 255 -6.01 -13.87 1.04
CA VAL A 255 -5.92 -13.01 2.22
C VAL A 255 -7.23 -12.23 2.37
N SER A 256 -7.77 -12.20 3.59
CA SER A 256 -8.91 -11.36 3.98
C SER A 256 -8.81 -11.04 5.46
N ASN A 257 -9.06 -9.80 5.85
CA ASN A 257 -9.17 -9.40 7.27
C ASN A 257 -7.98 -9.88 8.13
N SER A 258 -6.76 -9.71 7.61
CA SER A 258 -5.49 -10.12 8.24
C SER A 258 -5.28 -11.63 8.39
N GLU A 259 -6.18 -12.47 7.88
CA GLU A 259 -6.02 -13.92 7.81
C GLU A 259 -5.62 -14.35 6.39
N THR A 260 -4.76 -15.37 6.31
CA THR A 260 -4.37 -16.00 5.04
C THR A 260 -4.59 -17.51 5.10
N ASN A 261 -5.01 -18.06 3.97
CA ASN A 261 -5.12 -19.51 3.73
C ASN A 261 -4.42 -19.81 2.40
N ILE A 262 -3.37 -20.64 2.43
CA ILE A 262 -2.51 -20.88 1.26
C ILE A 262 -2.29 -22.38 1.11
N THR A 263 -2.53 -22.89 -0.09
CA THR A 263 -2.16 -24.24 -0.48
C THR A 263 -0.92 -24.19 -1.35
N PHE A 264 0.12 -24.90 -0.93
CA PHE A 264 1.32 -25.16 -1.71
C PHE A 264 1.24 -26.59 -2.22
N THR A 265 1.37 -26.77 -3.53
CA THR A 265 1.48 -28.09 -4.17
C THR A 265 2.83 -28.13 -4.87
N PHE A 266 3.76 -28.93 -4.36
CA PHE A 266 5.15 -28.89 -4.80
C PHE A 266 5.86 -30.24 -4.71
N LYS A 267 6.93 -30.35 -5.48
CA LYS A 267 7.79 -31.51 -5.60
C LYS A 267 9.21 -31.16 -5.17
N PRO A 268 9.74 -31.83 -4.12
CA PRO A 268 11.13 -31.70 -3.73
C PRO A 268 12.04 -32.60 -4.57
N GLY A 269 13.08 -32.01 -5.16
CA GLY A 269 14.03 -32.70 -6.02
C GLY A 269 13.34 -33.45 -7.17
N ALA A 270 13.64 -34.75 -7.30
CA ALA A 270 13.06 -35.62 -8.34
C ALA A 270 11.87 -36.48 -7.86
N MET A 271 11.30 -36.20 -6.68
CA MET A 271 10.24 -37.03 -6.07
C MET A 271 9.04 -37.24 -7.02
N PRO A 272 8.59 -38.46 -7.32
CA PRO A 272 7.58 -38.69 -8.38
C PRO A 272 6.16 -38.23 -8.03
N ILE A 273 5.92 -37.72 -6.82
CA ILE A 273 4.61 -37.32 -6.31
C ILE A 273 4.71 -35.92 -5.67
N ASP A 274 3.65 -35.13 -5.79
CA ASP A 274 3.57 -33.82 -5.15
C ASP A 274 3.24 -33.94 -3.66
N ILE A 275 3.78 -33.01 -2.90
CA ILE A 275 3.43 -32.72 -1.52
C ILE A 275 2.41 -31.59 -1.54
N THR A 276 1.36 -31.72 -0.72
CA THR A 276 0.44 -30.62 -0.44
C THR A 276 0.68 -30.12 0.98
N ALA A 277 0.97 -28.82 1.11
CA ALA A 277 1.07 -28.14 2.38
C ALA A 277 0.01 -27.03 2.46
N MET A 278 -0.86 -27.09 3.45
CA MET A 278 -1.92 -26.12 3.68
C MET A 278 -1.56 -25.26 4.89
N PHE A 279 -1.28 -23.99 4.63
CA PHE A 279 -1.00 -22.99 5.65
C PHE A 279 -2.25 -22.17 5.96
N LYS A 280 -2.50 -21.93 7.24
CA LYS A 280 -3.41 -20.88 7.72
C LYS A 280 -2.73 -20.05 8.80
N GLY A 281 -3.01 -18.75 8.85
CA GLY A 281 -2.47 -17.88 9.89
C GLY A 281 -2.90 -16.42 9.75
N LYS A 282 -2.60 -15.62 10.78
CA LYS A 282 -2.95 -14.19 10.87
C LYS A 282 -1.73 -13.31 11.06
N LYS A 283 -1.79 -12.07 10.55
CA LYS A 283 -0.76 -11.02 10.75
C LYS A 283 -1.01 -10.13 11.96
#